data_AF-A0A1E4X0Y6-F1
#
_entry.id   AF-A0A1E4X0Y6-F1
#
_cell.length_a   1.000
_cell.length_b   1.000
_cell.length_c   1.000
_cell.angle_alpha   90.00
_cell.angle_beta   90.00
_cell.angle_gamma   90.00
#
_symmetry.space_group_name_H-M   'P 1'
#
loop_
_entity.id
_entity.type
_entity.pdbx_description
1 polymer ?
#
loop_
_entity_poly.entity_id
_entity_poly.type
_entity_poly.pdbx_seq_one_letter_code
_entity_poly.pdbx_strand_id
1 'polypeptide(L)'
;MHRPSIALVGLVGFSLYTLATMLTAEQSLLAFGRQLMSRPDTAQVVIDLYLMAVLACIWMYRDARGRGRSVVSVLPYFALTAVFVSVGPLLYIVVNGARDE
;
A
#
# COMPACT_ATOMS: atom_id res chain seq x y z
N MET A 1 -4.04 12.73 19.17
CA MET A 1 -3.42 11.38 19.18
C MET A 1 -2.16 11.46 18.34
N HIS A 2 -0.98 11.72 18.94
CA HIS A 2 0.29 11.48 18.23
C HIS A 2 0.21 10.09 17.63
N ARG A 3 0.40 9.86 16.32
CA ARG A 3 1.14 8.69 15.73
C ARG A 3 1.22 8.73 14.18
N PRO A 4 1.51 9.85 13.48
CA PRO A 4 2.11 9.71 12.14
C PRO A 4 3.44 8.91 12.23
N SER A 5 4.07 8.86 13.41
CA SER A 5 5.31 8.12 13.68
C SER A 5 5.21 6.61 13.45
N ILE A 6 4.09 5.94 13.78
CA ILE A 6 3.97 4.48 13.51
C ILE A 6 3.82 4.23 12.02
N ALA A 7 2.96 5.01 11.35
CA ALA A 7 2.79 4.89 9.90
C ALA A 7 4.11 5.20 9.18
N LEU A 8 4.88 6.17 9.67
CA LEU A 8 6.19 6.53 9.13
C LEU A 8 7.22 5.41 9.35
N VAL A 9 7.31 4.86 10.56
CA VAL A 9 8.21 3.73 10.86
C VAL A 9 7.83 2.52 10.00
N GLY A 10 6.55 2.22 9.88
CA GLY A 10 6.03 1.16 9.02
C GLY A 10 6.37 1.42 7.55
N LEU A 11 6.15 2.64 7.05
CA LEU A 11 6.45 3.04 5.69
C LEU A 11 7.94 2.88 5.38
N VAL A 12 8.82 3.45 6.20
CA VAL A 12 10.26 3.42 5.99
C VAL A 12 10.78 1.99 6.12
N GLY A 13 10.43 1.29 7.20
CA GLY A 13 10.88 -0.08 7.45
C GLY A 13 10.44 -1.05 6.35
N PHE A 14 9.15 -1.03 5.99
CA PHE A 14 8.61 -1.93 4.96
C PHE A 14 9.11 -1.58 3.56
N SER A 15 9.26 -0.29 3.23
CA SER A 15 9.79 0.12 1.92
C SER A 15 11.25 -0.26 1.76
N LEU A 16 12.08 -0.11 2.81
CA LEU A 16 13.47 -0.55 2.80
C LEU A 16 13.58 -2.07 2.64
N TYR A 17 12.76 -2.82 3.38
CA TYR A 17 12.71 -4.28 3.24
C TYR A 17 12.26 -4.72 1.85
N THR A 18 11.24 -4.07 1.29
CA THR A 18 10.76 -4.31 -0.08
C THR A 18 11.87 -4.03 -1.09
N LEU A 19 12.54 -2.88 -0.98
CA LEU A 19 13.65 -2.52 -1.86
C LEU A 19 14.80 -3.53 -1.76
N ALA A 20 15.23 -3.89 -0.56
CA ALA A 20 16.27 -4.89 -0.35
C ALA A 20 15.90 -6.23 -0.99
N THR A 21 14.64 -6.66 -0.84
CA THR A 21 14.14 -7.90 -1.44
C THR A 21 14.09 -7.81 -2.97
N MET A 22 13.67 -6.69 -3.55
CA MET A 22 13.66 -6.50 -5.00
C MET A 22 15.06 -6.44 -5.59
N LEU A 23 16.05 -5.92 -4.86
CA LEU A 23 17.45 -5.87 -5.29
C LEU A 23 18.13 -7.25 -5.27
N THR A 24 17.69 -8.15 -4.39
CA THR A 24 18.23 -9.51 -4.29
C THR A 24 17.38 -10.57 -4.98
N ALA A 25 16.21 -10.19 -5.51
CA ALA A 25 15.30 -11.11 -6.16
C ALA A 25 15.85 -11.56 -7.51
N GLU A 26 16.01 -12.88 -7.68
CA GLU A 26 16.37 -13.46 -8.98
C GLU A 26 15.20 -13.51 -9.96
N GLN A 27 13.97 -13.41 -9.45
CA GLN A 27 12.76 -13.45 -10.26
C GLN A 27 12.00 -12.14 -10.23
N SER A 28 11.35 -11.83 -11.35
CA SER A 28 10.50 -10.63 -11.46
C SER A 28 9.30 -10.69 -10.50
N LEU A 29 8.79 -9.52 -10.12
CA LEU A 29 7.59 -9.38 -9.28
C LEU A 29 6.36 -10.08 -9.88
N LEU A 30 6.20 -9.99 -11.21
CA LEU A 30 5.11 -10.66 -11.92
C LEU A 30 5.26 -12.20 -11.89
N ALA A 31 6.49 -12.71 -12.02
CA ALA A 31 6.75 -14.14 -11.91
C ALA A 31 6.47 -14.65 -10.49
N PHE A 32 6.89 -13.89 -9.48
CA PHE A 32 6.57 -14.18 -8.07
C PHE A 32 5.07 -14.19 -7.81
N GLY A 33 4.33 -13.18 -8.29
CA GLY A 33 2.87 -13.14 -8.15
C GLY A 33 2.18 -14.33 -8.83
N ARG A 34 2.65 -14.72 -10.03
CA ARG A 34 2.11 -15.89 -10.74
C ARG A 34 2.41 -17.19 -10.01
N GLN A 35 3.58 -17.31 -9.38
CA GLN A 35 3.95 -18.44 -8.55
C GLN A 35 3.05 -18.51 -7.29
N LEU A 36 2.78 -17.39 -6.62
CA LEU A 36 1.85 -17.36 -5.49
C LEU A 36 0.42 -17.77 -5.90
N MET A 37 -0.02 -17.38 -7.10
CA MET A 37 -1.33 -17.79 -7.60
C MET A 37 -1.40 -19.26 -8.04
N SER A 38 -0.27 -19.94 -8.20
CA SER A 38 -0.23 -21.34 -8.67
C SER A 38 -0.65 -22.37 -7.61
N ARG A 39 -0.60 -21.99 -6.33
CA ARG A 39 -1.05 -22.85 -5.23
C ARG A 39 -2.26 -22.23 -4.53
N PRO A 40 -3.31 -23.02 -4.23
CA PRO A 40 -4.56 -22.48 -3.68
C PRO A 40 -4.41 -21.74 -2.34
N ASP A 41 -3.52 -22.24 -1.47
CA ASP A 41 -3.21 -21.68 -0.16
C ASP A 41 -2.55 -20.29 -0.25
N THR A 42 -1.55 -20.15 -1.12
CA THR A 42 -0.90 -18.85 -1.33
C THR A 42 -1.78 -17.90 -2.17
N ALA A 43 -2.58 -18.43 -3.09
CA ALA A 43 -3.53 -17.64 -3.87
C ALA A 43 -4.59 -16.98 -2.97
N GLN A 44 -5.10 -17.71 -1.96
CA GLN A 44 -6.03 -17.16 -0.98
C GLN A 44 -5.48 -15.92 -0.28
N VAL A 45 -4.20 -15.96 0.14
CA VAL A 45 -3.54 -14.82 0.80
C VAL A 45 -3.39 -13.64 -0.16
N VAL A 46 -3.03 -13.87 -1.43
CA VAL A 46 -2.95 -12.81 -2.44
C VAL A 46 -4.32 -12.17 -2.67
N ILE A 47 -5.38 -12.96 -2.80
CA ILE A 47 -6.74 -12.46 -2.98
C ILE A 47 -7.16 -11.61 -1.77
N ASP A 48 -6.97 -12.12 -0.55
CA ASP A 48 -7.30 -11.41 0.68
C ASP A 48 -6.54 -10.07 0.79
N LEU A 49 -5.23 -10.09 0.49
CA LEU A 49 -4.39 -8.89 0.49
C LEU A 49 -4.89 -7.83 -0.50
N TYR A 50 -5.30 -8.24 -1.71
CA TYR A 50 -5.82 -7.30 -2.71
C TYR A 50 -7.25 -6.84 -2.39
N LEU A 51 -8.08 -7.65 -1.74
CA LEU A 51 -9.36 -7.19 -1.20
C LEU A 51 -9.14 -6.09 -0.15
N MET A 52 -8.21 -6.29 0.78
CA MET A 52 -7.80 -5.25 1.73
C MET A 52 -7.25 -4.00 1.03
N ALA A 53 -6.47 -4.17 -0.04
CA ALA A 53 -5.95 -3.06 -0.84
C ALA A 53 -7.07 -2.22 -1.48
N VAL A 54 -8.09 -2.89 -2.03
CA VAL A 54 -9.27 -2.22 -2.61
C VAL A 54 -10.05 -1.46 -1.53
N LEU A 55 -10.26 -2.07 -0.36
CA LEU A 55 -10.92 -1.39 0.76
C LEU A 55 -10.12 -0.17 1.22
N ALA A 56 -8.79 -0.26 1.28
CA ALA A 56 -7.93 0.87 1.59
C ALA A 56 -8.02 1.98 0.52
N CYS A 57 -8.10 1.64 -0.77
CA CYS A 57 -8.33 2.62 -1.84
C CYS A 57 -9.69 3.32 -1.71
N ILE A 58 -10.76 2.57 -1.43
CA ILE A 58 -12.10 3.14 -1.19
C ILE A 58 -12.06 4.06 0.03
N TRP A 59 -11.37 3.67 1.10
CA TRP A 59 -11.21 4.49 2.28
C TRP A 59 -10.46 5.80 1.97
N MET A 60 -9.31 5.75 1.30
CA MET A 60 -8.54 6.93 0.89
C MET A 60 -9.38 7.87 0.01
N TYR A 61 -10.14 7.32 -0.93
CA TYR A 61 -11.06 8.10 -1.77
C TYR A 61 -12.10 8.86 -0.94
N ARG A 62 -12.77 8.16 -0.02
CA ARG A 62 -13.81 8.74 0.84
C ARG A 62 -13.24 9.78 1.78
N ASP A 63 -12.07 9.52 2.36
CA ASP A 63 -11.36 10.45 3.24
C ASP A 63 -10.96 11.73 2.47
N ALA A 64 -10.35 11.59 1.29
CA ALA A 64 -9.98 12.74 0.45
C ALA A 64 -11.20 13.57 0.04
N ARG A 65 -12.31 12.93 -0.35
CA ARG A 65 -13.57 13.61 -0.67
C ARG A 65 -14.17 14.31 0.55
N GLY A 66 -14.17 13.66 1.72
CA GLY A 66 -14.64 14.24 2.98
C GLY A 66 -13.84 15.49 3.41
N ARG A 67 -12.57 15.54 3.03
CA ARG A 67 -11.66 16.68 3.26
C ARG A 67 -11.70 17.75 2.16
N GLY A 68 -12.62 17.65 1.20
CA GLY A 68 -12.74 18.59 0.07
C GLY A 68 -11.59 18.53 -0.95
N ARG A 69 -10.76 17.47 -0.92
CA ARG A 69 -9.63 17.30 -1.84
C ARG A 69 -10.09 16.68 -3.16
N SER A 70 -9.34 16.99 -4.22
CA SER A 70 -9.56 16.40 -5.54
C SER A 70 -9.25 14.91 -5.54
N VAL A 71 -10.03 14.12 -6.26
CA VAL A 71 -9.78 12.68 -6.48
C VAL A 71 -8.42 12.45 -7.15
N VAL A 72 -7.95 13.42 -7.93
CA VAL A 72 -6.63 13.35 -8.57
C VAL A 72 -5.50 13.25 -7.53
N SER A 73 -5.70 13.81 -6.33
CA SER A 73 -4.69 13.71 -5.27
C SER A 73 -4.53 12.29 -4.74
N VAL A 74 -5.52 11.40 -4.91
CA VAL A 74 -5.41 10.01 -4.42
C VAL A 74 -4.80 9.04 -5.43
N LEU A 75 -4.73 9.41 -6.71
CA LEU A 75 -4.24 8.55 -7.78
C LEU A 75 -2.81 8.03 -7.58
N PRO A 76 -1.82 8.85 -7.12
CA PRO A 76 -0.48 8.34 -6.88
C PRO A 76 -0.44 7.25 -5.79
N TYR A 77 -1.27 7.38 -4.75
CA TYR A 77 -1.36 6.37 -3.70
C TYR A 77 -2.01 5.09 -4.22
N PHE A 78 -3.01 5.19 -5.11
CA PHE A 78 -3.62 4.01 -5.74
C PHE A 78 -2.62 3.26 -6.63
N ALA A 79 -1.79 3.99 -7.39
CA ALA A 79 -0.74 3.38 -8.20
C ALA A 79 0.27 2.63 -7.32
N LEU A 80 0.69 3.24 -6.21
CA LEU A 80 1.55 2.58 -5.23
C LEU A 80 0.88 1.37 -4.58
N THR A 81 -0.41 1.46 -4.22
CA THR A 81 -1.19 0.35 -3.66
C THR A 81 -1.33 -0.80 -4.66
N ALA A 82 -1.50 -0.52 -5.96
CA ALA A 82 -1.64 -1.56 -6.97
C ALA A 82 -0.37 -2.42 -7.11
N VAL A 83 0.81 -1.84 -6.85
CA VAL A 83 2.10 -2.54 -6.99
C VAL A 83 2.62 -3.08 -5.66
N PHE A 84 2.52 -2.28 -4.61
CA PHE A 84 3.15 -2.54 -3.31
C PHE A 84 2.16 -2.65 -2.15
N VAL A 85 0.86 -2.64 -2.44
CA VAL A 85 -0.27 -2.79 -1.50
C VAL A 85 -0.22 -1.86 -0.29
N SER A 86 0.56 -2.21 0.74
CA SER A 86 0.65 -1.48 2.01
C SER A 86 1.40 -0.15 1.91
N VAL A 87 2.31 0.04 0.94
CA VAL A 87 3.08 1.29 0.79
C VAL A 87 2.17 2.49 0.50
N GLY A 88 1.17 2.31 -0.38
CA GLY A 88 0.25 3.40 -0.76
C GLY A 88 -0.55 3.98 0.41
N PRO A 89 -1.28 3.16 1.20
CA PRO A 89 -2.04 3.62 2.35
C PRO A 89 -1.14 4.13 3.48
N LEU A 90 0.02 3.51 3.71
CA LEU A 90 1.00 4.01 4.70
C LEU A 90 1.48 5.41 4.33
N LEU A 91 1.85 5.64 3.07
CA LEU A 91 2.25 6.96 2.59
C LEU A 91 1.10 7.96 2.67
N TYR A 92 -0.13 7.53 2.34
CA TYR A 92 -1.32 8.37 2.49
C TYR A 92 -1.51 8.83 3.93
N ILE A 93 -1.42 7.92 4.90
CA ILE A 93 -1.55 8.24 6.32
C ILE A 93 -0.42 9.17 6.78
N VAL A 94 0.82 8.94 6.35
CA VAL A 94 1.96 9.81 6.73
C VAL A 94 1.77 11.23 6.20
N VAL A 95 1.41 11.39 4.92
CA VAL A 95 1.29 12.71 4.28
C VAL A 95 0.03 13.45 4.74
N ASN A 96 -1.09 12.74 4.90
CA ASN A 96 -2.38 13.36 5.17
C ASN A 96 -2.74 13.38 6.64
N GLY A 97 -2.24 12.43 7.44
CA GLY A 97 -2.38 12.42 8.90
C GLY A 97 -1.49 13.45 9.60
N ALA A 98 -0.34 13.82 9.01
CA ALA A 98 0.53 14.89 9.53
C ALA A 98 0.01 16.31 9.26
N ARG A 99 -1.05 16.47 8.44
CA ARG A 99 -1.64 17.78 8.09
C ARG A 99 -2.82 18.18 8.98
N ASP A 100 -3.27 17.28 9.86
CA ASP A 100 -4.34 17.53 10.84
C ASP A 100 -3.80 17.78 12.27
N GLU A 101 -2.47 17.79 12.43
CA GLU A 101 -1.76 18.28 13.63
C GLU A 101 -1.30 19.73 13.41
#